data_AF-A0A8S3YVL6-F1
#
_entry.id   AF-A0A8S3YVL6-F1
#
_cell.length_a   1.000
_cell.length_b   1.000
_cell.length_c   1.000
_cell.angle_alpha   90.00
_cell.angle_beta   90.00
_cell.angle_gamma   90.00
#
_symmetry.space_group_name_H-M   'P 1'
#
loop_
_entity.id
_entity.type
_entity.pdbx_description
1 polymer ?
#
loop_
_entity_poly.entity_id
_entity_poly.type
_entity_poly.pdbx_seq_one_letter_code
_entity_poly.pdbx_strand_id
1 'polypeptide(L)'
;MCTCRSSTHSPSPARIQNSPISVLVPVLLLNLCTLLVQGPYPASCIPVTEFFPFGTSSDQTTERSDDGGSGRINLTVMFPFFGNRHDKLYVNNNGVISFFDELRTYRPEDFPLTEKIPIIAPYWADVDISISNGTVWYRESRDPQLLAKATNEIRAFSAYRNFQAYWVFVATWDEVGFFGASEDGLNKKNTFQAVLVLDTTGKLSFVILNYAKIEWTTGSNSLGHSLTGLGGNPAQAGFNAGDTVHFFEIEGAGTSSVINLTATSNMGIPGKWIFRIDSSEIQDVCSQSESSLVSFQPAFTSMLSADAITVNGLCLDTKVPSIEGQLEGATGPRELCCFLEDNSARCYLPPLVLTGFVNISLKIGGGGWNYSGELEIKNIVDMPPAVIRDVPDEWMTGNTVSISWKYGFLEWATSYSIEILAFK
;
A
#
# COMPACT_ATOMS: atom_id res chain seq x y z
N MET A 1 8.66 11.05 22.27
CA MET A 1 8.25 12.07 21.28
C MET A 1 9.47 12.44 20.45
N CYS A 2 9.75 11.68 19.39
CA CYS A 2 10.71 12.09 18.38
C CYS A 2 9.97 13.05 17.46
N THR A 3 10.26 14.35 17.60
CA THR A 3 9.85 15.36 16.63
C THR A 3 11.05 15.57 15.72
N CYS A 4 10.87 15.53 14.40
CA CYS A 4 11.87 16.03 13.47
C CYS A 4 11.93 17.57 13.60
N ARG A 5 12.49 18.06 14.70
CA ARG A 5 12.87 19.46 14.87
C ARG A 5 14.28 19.61 14.31
N SER A 6 14.41 20.32 13.20
CA SER A 6 15.70 20.93 12.85
C SER A 6 16.05 21.93 13.96
N SER A 7 17.18 21.70 14.62
CA SER A 7 17.74 22.60 15.62
C SER A 7 18.11 23.93 14.96
N THR A 8 17.51 25.03 15.42
CA THR A 8 17.98 26.38 15.11
C THR A 8 19.29 26.63 15.83
N HIS A 9 20.40 26.72 15.11
CA HIS A 9 21.64 27.34 15.59
C HIS A 9 22.06 28.43 14.60
N SER A 10 21.95 29.68 15.05
CA SER A 10 22.55 30.84 14.40
C SER A 10 24.03 30.92 14.74
N PRO A 11 24.95 31.09 13.78
CA PRO A 11 26.26 31.63 14.09
C PRO A 11 26.15 33.16 14.16
N SER A 12 26.19 33.70 15.39
CA SER A 12 26.61 35.09 15.60
C SER A 12 28.12 35.18 15.33
N PRO A 13 28.60 36.10 14.49
CA PRO A 13 30.03 36.31 14.31
C PRO A 13 30.59 37.25 15.40
N ALA A 14 31.71 36.87 15.99
CA ALA A 14 32.58 37.74 16.78
C ALA A 14 34.03 37.36 16.46
N ARG A 15 35.04 38.23 16.30
CA ARG A 15 35.19 39.69 16.07
C ARG A 15 36.71 39.90 15.88
N ILE A 16 37.17 40.72 14.93
CA ILE A 16 38.37 41.58 15.10
C ILE A 16 38.11 42.94 14.42
N GLN A 17 38.40 44.04 15.14
CA GLN A 17 38.22 45.46 14.81
C GLN A 17 39.21 45.93 13.72
N ASN A 18 38.92 46.94 12.89
CA ASN A 18 38.88 48.38 13.23
C ASN A 18 37.92 49.19 12.33
N SER A 19 37.25 50.16 12.96
CA SER A 19 36.34 51.19 12.42
C SER A 19 37.08 52.30 11.63
N PRO A 20 36.42 53.39 11.13
CA PRO A 20 34.98 53.68 10.92
C PRO A 20 34.70 54.14 9.45
N ILE A 21 33.48 54.36 8.93
CA ILE A 21 32.63 55.57 9.05
C ILE A 21 31.34 55.35 8.21
N SER A 22 30.17 55.61 8.83
CA SER A 22 28.88 56.22 8.38
C SER A 22 28.31 55.96 6.96
N VAL A 23 27.01 55.70 6.71
CA VAL A 23 25.80 56.47 7.08
C VAL A 23 24.51 55.63 6.95
N LEU A 24 23.66 55.75 7.97
CA LEU A 24 22.19 55.60 8.15
C LEU A 24 21.24 54.93 7.11
N VAL A 25 20.49 53.96 7.66
CA VAL A 25 19.14 53.38 7.36
C VAL A 25 18.03 54.49 7.47
N PRO A 26 16.84 54.47 6.82
CA PRO A 26 15.76 53.45 6.94
C PRO A 26 14.96 53.14 5.65
N VAL A 27 14.18 52.05 5.53
CA VAL A 27 12.81 51.89 6.04
C VAL A 27 12.44 50.40 6.18
N LEU A 28 11.80 50.11 7.32
CA LEU A 28 11.19 48.86 7.76
C LEU A 28 9.72 48.79 7.29
N LEU A 29 9.16 47.57 7.22
CA LEU A 29 7.72 47.20 7.21
C LEU A 29 7.01 47.35 5.85
N LEU A 30 6.12 46.47 5.40
CA LEU A 30 5.26 45.45 6.02
C LEU A 30 4.83 44.50 4.89
N ASN A 31 4.72 43.21 5.15
CA ASN A 31 3.45 42.48 4.94
C ASN A 31 3.59 41.03 5.39
N LEU A 32 2.91 40.74 6.50
CA LEU A 32 2.37 39.41 6.79
C LEU A 32 1.55 38.97 5.58
N CYS A 33 1.84 37.78 5.04
CA CYS A 33 0.86 37.02 4.29
C CYS A 33 0.70 35.66 4.98
N THR A 34 -0.43 35.54 5.65
CA THR A 34 -1.14 34.35 6.12
C THR A 34 -0.54 32.99 5.71
N LEU A 35 -0.13 32.24 6.73
CA LEU A 35 0.00 30.78 6.72
C LEU A 35 -1.26 30.13 6.14
N LEU A 36 -1.16 29.55 4.94
CA LEU A 36 -1.95 28.37 4.60
C LEU A 36 -1.11 27.17 4.98
N VAL A 37 -1.50 26.59 6.12
CA VAL A 37 -1.10 25.27 6.58
C VAL A 37 -1.49 24.26 5.49
N GLN A 38 -0.53 23.82 4.68
CA GLN A 38 -0.66 22.54 3.99
C GLN A 38 -0.22 21.47 5.00
N GLY A 39 -1.21 20.90 5.67
CA GLY A 39 -1.02 19.75 6.55
C GLY A 39 -0.50 18.51 5.79
N PRO A 40 -0.17 17.44 6.50
CA PRO A 40 0.28 16.19 5.89
C PRO A 40 -0.73 15.74 4.82
N TYR A 41 -0.24 15.37 3.63
CA TYR A 41 -1.08 14.74 2.61
C TYR A 41 -1.72 13.50 3.25
N PRO A 42 -3.06 13.38 3.28
CA PRO A 42 -3.71 12.19 3.82
C PRO A 42 -3.25 10.97 3.02
N ALA A 43 -2.93 9.88 3.71
CA ALA A 43 -2.73 8.56 3.13
C ALA A 43 -3.92 8.28 2.19
N SER A 44 -3.66 8.25 0.88
CA SER A 44 -4.70 8.05 -0.13
C SER A 44 -4.80 6.55 -0.38
N CYS A 45 -6.00 6.01 -0.25
CA CYS A 45 -6.31 4.61 -0.54
C CYS A 45 -5.89 4.24 -1.97
N ILE A 46 -5.63 2.94 -2.19
CA ILE A 46 -5.23 2.44 -3.52
C ILE A 46 -6.25 2.81 -4.61
N PRO A 47 -5.87 3.55 -5.67
CA PRO A 47 -6.80 3.92 -6.73
C PRO A 47 -7.16 2.71 -7.59
N VAL A 48 -8.32 2.76 -8.24
CA VAL A 48 -8.81 1.68 -9.14
C VAL A 48 -7.82 1.37 -10.27
N THR A 49 -6.99 2.33 -10.69
CA THR A 49 -5.93 2.11 -11.69
C THR A 49 -4.85 1.13 -11.24
N GLU A 50 -4.68 0.94 -9.93
CA GLU A 50 -3.73 0.00 -9.35
C GLU A 50 -4.35 -1.38 -9.09
N PHE A 51 -5.66 -1.57 -9.30
CA PHE A 51 -6.31 -2.87 -9.22
C PHE A 51 -5.77 -3.82 -10.31
N PHE A 52 -6.06 -5.12 -10.17
CA PHE A 52 -5.94 -6.03 -11.30
C PHE A 52 -6.97 -5.61 -12.36
N PRO A 53 -6.59 -5.45 -13.64
CA PRO A 53 -7.49 -4.90 -14.66
C PRO A 53 -8.80 -5.68 -14.74
N PHE A 54 -9.92 -4.97 -14.84
CA PHE A 54 -11.24 -5.58 -14.97
C PHE A 54 -12.14 -4.81 -15.96
N GLY A 55 -13.19 -5.46 -16.45
CA GLY A 55 -14.20 -4.91 -17.35
C GLY A 55 -14.56 -5.81 -18.53
N THR A 56 -15.39 -5.29 -19.42
CA THR A 56 -16.06 -6.02 -20.52
C THR A 56 -15.12 -6.67 -21.54
N SER A 57 -13.86 -6.24 -21.62
CA SER A 57 -12.90 -6.82 -22.57
C SER A 57 -12.44 -8.22 -22.20
N SER A 58 -12.52 -8.58 -20.91
CA SER A 58 -11.83 -9.75 -20.36
C SER A 58 -12.64 -10.53 -19.31
N ASP A 59 -13.71 -9.94 -18.76
CA ASP A 59 -14.44 -10.52 -17.62
C ASP A 59 -15.88 -10.91 -17.96
N GLN A 60 -16.37 -11.85 -17.15
CA GLN A 60 -17.79 -12.15 -17.05
C GLN A 60 -18.43 -11.28 -15.96
N THR A 61 -19.76 -11.18 -15.97
CA THR A 61 -20.53 -10.50 -14.93
C THR A 61 -21.48 -11.46 -14.24
N THR A 62 -21.80 -11.18 -12.99
CA THR A 62 -22.91 -11.86 -12.31
C THR A 62 -24.26 -11.43 -12.88
N GLU A 63 -25.33 -12.14 -12.50
CA GLU A 63 -26.68 -11.70 -12.81
C GLU A 63 -26.97 -10.35 -12.14
N ARG A 64 -27.48 -9.38 -12.93
CA ARG A 64 -27.87 -8.05 -12.46
C ARG A 64 -29.16 -8.12 -11.65
N SER A 65 -29.01 -8.44 -10.38
CA SER A 65 -30.06 -8.64 -9.39
C SER A 65 -29.54 -8.24 -8.02
N ASP A 66 -30.43 -8.24 -7.03
CA ASP A 66 -30.10 -8.00 -5.63
C ASP A 66 -29.24 -9.16 -5.10
N ASP A 67 -29.88 -10.31 -4.80
CA ASP A 67 -29.22 -11.53 -4.34
C ASP A 67 -28.73 -12.46 -5.47
N GLY A 68 -27.99 -11.88 -6.41
CA GLY A 68 -27.43 -12.60 -7.56
C GLY A 68 -26.05 -13.20 -7.33
N GLY A 69 -25.61 -13.99 -8.31
CA GLY A 69 -24.28 -14.56 -8.33
C GLY A 69 -23.85 -15.00 -9.73
N SER A 70 -22.67 -15.63 -9.80
CA SER A 70 -22.12 -16.19 -11.03
C SER A 70 -22.71 -17.57 -11.38
N GLY A 71 -23.43 -18.20 -10.44
CA GLY A 71 -23.58 -19.65 -10.45
C GLY A 71 -22.24 -20.38 -10.29
N ARG A 72 -22.23 -21.69 -10.54
CA ARG A 72 -21.04 -22.53 -10.35
C ARG A 72 -19.98 -22.24 -11.42
N ILE A 73 -18.78 -21.85 -10.99
CA ILE A 73 -17.60 -21.76 -11.83
C ILE A 73 -16.69 -22.96 -11.55
N ASN A 74 -16.42 -23.77 -12.58
CA ASN A 74 -15.43 -24.85 -12.48
C ASN A 74 -14.02 -24.28 -12.74
N LEU A 75 -13.12 -24.49 -11.80
CA LEU A 75 -11.74 -24.01 -11.89
C LEU A 75 -10.89 -24.94 -12.77
N THR A 76 -9.94 -24.38 -13.51
CA THR A 76 -8.94 -25.16 -14.25
C THR A 76 -7.81 -25.70 -13.35
N VAL A 77 -7.84 -25.37 -12.06
CA VAL A 77 -6.86 -25.79 -11.03
C VAL A 77 -7.57 -26.21 -9.75
N MET A 78 -6.91 -27.04 -8.94
CA MET A 78 -7.34 -27.32 -7.57
C MET A 78 -6.80 -26.25 -6.62
N PHE A 79 -7.64 -25.29 -6.24
CA PHE A 79 -7.25 -24.16 -5.41
C PHE A 79 -7.19 -24.53 -3.91
N PRO A 80 -6.03 -24.42 -3.24
CA PRO A 80 -5.92 -24.63 -1.80
C PRO A 80 -6.58 -23.51 -0.99
N PHE A 81 -7.39 -23.87 0.01
CA PHE A 81 -7.97 -22.95 0.99
C PHE A 81 -8.26 -23.68 2.30
N PHE A 82 -7.79 -23.16 3.44
CA PHE A 82 -7.95 -23.79 4.76
C PHE A 82 -7.54 -25.28 4.81
N GLY A 83 -6.42 -25.63 4.19
CA GLY A 83 -5.91 -27.00 4.11
C GLY A 83 -6.69 -27.94 3.17
N ASN A 84 -7.81 -27.49 2.60
CA ASN A 84 -8.61 -28.22 1.63
C ASN A 84 -8.31 -27.73 0.20
N ARG A 85 -8.71 -28.52 -0.80
CA ARG A 85 -8.57 -28.17 -2.21
C ARG A 85 -9.94 -28.10 -2.88
N HIS A 86 -10.17 -27.03 -3.63
CA HIS A 86 -11.45 -26.75 -4.27
C HIS A 86 -11.29 -26.73 -5.80
N ASP A 87 -12.22 -27.37 -6.49
CA ASP A 87 -12.28 -27.48 -7.95
C ASP A 87 -13.32 -26.52 -8.57
N LYS A 88 -14.02 -25.77 -7.72
CA LYS A 88 -15.08 -24.86 -8.09
C LYS A 88 -15.18 -23.70 -7.08
N LEU A 89 -15.79 -22.62 -7.53
CA LEU A 89 -16.19 -21.50 -6.68
C LEU A 89 -17.45 -20.82 -7.22
N TYR A 90 -17.97 -19.87 -6.44
CA TYR A 90 -19.10 -19.03 -6.78
C TYR A 90 -18.76 -17.59 -6.37
N VAL A 91 -19.10 -16.61 -7.20
CA VAL A 91 -18.99 -15.18 -6.88
C VAL A 91 -20.38 -14.64 -6.63
N ASN A 92 -20.61 -14.07 -5.45
CA ASN A 92 -21.90 -13.54 -5.02
C ASN A 92 -21.90 -12.00 -5.08
N ASN A 93 -23.05 -11.41 -5.41
CA ASN A 93 -23.22 -9.95 -5.49
C ASN A 93 -22.93 -9.25 -4.16
N ASN A 94 -23.27 -9.88 -3.04
CA ASN A 94 -23.07 -9.44 -1.66
C ASN A 94 -21.62 -9.47 -1.19
N GLY A 95 -20.63 -9.58 -2.08
CA GLY A 95 -19.22 -9.43 -1.72
C GLY A 95 -18.56 -10.67 -1.13
N VAL A 96 -18.97 -11.86 -1.61
CA VAL A 96 -18.47 -13.16 -1.13
C VAL A 96 -18.04 -14.06 -2.28
N ILE A 97 -16.94 -14.79 -2.08
CA ILE A 97 -16.54 -15.95 -2.88
C ILE A 97 -16.70 -17.21 -2.02
N SER A 98 -17.49 -18.18 -2.48
CA SER A 98 -17.69 -19.45 -1.77
C SER A 98 -17.15 -20.64 -2.57
N PHE A 99 -16.74 -21.71 -1.89
CA PHE A 99 -16.09 -22.86 -2.54
C PHE A 99 -16.89 -24.18 -2.47
N PHE A 100 -17.98 -24.22 -1.70
CA PHE A 100 -18.81 -25.42 -1.56
C PHE A 100 -20.11 -25.30 -2.34
N ASP A 101 -20.91 -24.28 -2.02
CA ASP A 101 -22.16 -23.94 -2.69
C ASP A 101 -22.34 -22.42 -2.72
N GLU A 102 -23.29 -21.94 -3.52
CA GLU A 102 -23.63 -20.52 -3.58
C GLU A 102 -24.21 -20.07 -2.24
N LEU A 103 -23.60 -19.05 -1.63
CA LEU A 103 -24.14 -18.43 -0.43
C LEU A 103 -25.34 -17.57 -0.83
N ARG A 104 -26.49 -17.79 -0.19
CA ARG A 104 -27.75 -17.06 -0.50
C ARG A 104 -28.20 -16.12 0.61
N THR A 105 -27.35 -15.90 1.61
CA THR A 105 -27.63 -15.04 2.74
C THR A 105 -27.13 -13.62 2.44
N TYR A 106 -28.04 -12.64 2.53
CA TYR A 106 -27.77 -11.23 2.28
C TYR A 106 -27.28 -10.47 3.53
N ARG A 107 -27.62 -10.97 4.72
CA ARG A 107 -27.12 -10.41 5.98
C ARG A 107 -25.77 -11.01 6.33
N PRO A 108 -24.73 -10.20 6.58
CA PRO A 108 -23.49 -10.72 7.11
C PRO A 108 -23.71 -11.37 8.49
N GLU A 109 -22.98 -12.46 8.73
CA GLU A 109 -22.94 -13.18 10.00
C GLU A 109 -21.53 -13.14 10.59
N ASP A 110 -21.44 -13.21 11.91
CA ASP A 110 -20.17 -13.30 12.62
C ASP A 110 -19.46 -14.62 12.29
N PHE A 111 -18.13 -14.57 12.19
CA PHE A 111 -17.34 -15.78 12.06
C PHE A 111 -17.07 -16.44 13.43
N PRO A 112 -16.99 -17.78 13.51
CA PRO A 112 -17.18 -18.73 12.41
C PRO A 112 -18.66 -18.91 12.05
N LEU A 113 -18.93 -19.17 10.77
CA LEU A 113 -20.30 -19.39 10.31
C LEU A 113 -20.88 -20.70 10.87
N THR A 114 -22.18 -20.66 11.18
CA THR A 114 -22.93 -21.87 11.55
C THR A 114 -23.07 -22.79 10.34
N GLU A 115 -23.25 -22.21 9.16
CA GLU A 115 -23.22 -22.96 7.90
C GLU A 115 -21.79 -23.39 7.55
N LYS A 116 -21.64 -24.66 7.17
CA LYS A 116 -20.36 -25.29 6.84
C LYS A 116 -19.91 -24.95 5.40
N ILE A 117 -19.87 -23.67 5.09
CA ILE A 117 -19.50 -23.16 3.77
C ILE A 117 -18.15 -22.44 3.89
N PRO A 118 -17.11 -22.92 3.17
CA PRO A 118 -15.85 -22.20 3.08
C PRO A 118 -16.04 -20.95 2.22
N ILE A 119 -15.73 -19.78 2.79
CA ILE A 119 -15.88 -18.50 2.10
C ILE A 119 -14.67 -17.58 2.28
N ILE A 120 -14.44 -16.77 1.25
CA ILE A 120 -13.64 -15.55 1.30
C ILE A 120 -14.61 -14.38 1.17
N ALA A 121 -14.64 -13.52 2.17
CA ALA A 121 -15.49 -12.33 2.20
C ALA A 121 -14.59 -11.08 2.17
N PRO A 122 -14.28 -10.51 1.00
CA PRO A 122 -13.61 -9.21 0.92
C PRO A 122 -14.45 -8.13 1.59
N TYR A 123 -15.76 -8.17 1.37
CA TYR A 123 -16.70 -7.21 1.94
C TYR A 123 -18.13 -7.76 1.87
N TRP A 124 -18.51 -8.61 2.82
CA TRP A 124 -19.84 -9.21 2.84
C TRP A 124 -20.88 -8.24 3.40
N ALA A 125 -21.74 -7.73 2.52
CA ALA A 125 -22.84 -6.84 2.87
C ALA A 125 -24.01 -7.00 1.88
N ASP A 126 -25.15 -6.44 2.22
CA ASP A 126 -26.39 -6.48 1.44
C ASP A 126 -26.29 -5.53 0.22
N VAL A 127 -25.62 -6.00 -0.84
CA VAL A 127 -25.29 -5.28 -2.07
C VAL A 127 -26.44 -5.41 -3.06
N ASP A 128 -26.88 -4.28 -3.63
CA ASP A 128 -27.91 -4.28 -4.67
C ASP A 128 -27.38 -3.64 -5.96
N ILE A 129 -27.11 -4.49 -6.96
CA ILE A 129 -26.72 -4.06 -8.32
C ILE A 129 -27.91 -4.02 -9.30
N SER A 130 -29.14 -4.31 -8.85
CA SER A 130 -30.34 -4.21 -9.67
C SER A 130 -30.77 -2.74 -9.84
N ILE A 131 -30.63 -1.93 -8.79
CA ILE A 131 -30.98 -0.51 -8.78
C ILE A 131 -29.77 0.44 -8.93
N SER A 132 -28.55 -0.06 -8.68
CA SER A 132 -27.32 0.72 -8.82
C SER A 132 -26.61 0.42 -10.13
N ASN A 133 -25.90 1.39 -10.74
CA ASN A 133 -25.11 1.15 -11.96
C ASN A 133 -23.84 0.30 -11.73
N GLY A 134 -23.63 -0.21 -10.52
CA GLY A 134 -22.50 -1.07 -10.19
C GLY A 134 -22.55 -2.40 -10.94
N THR A 135 -21.39 -3.05 -11.00
CA THR A 135 -21.21 -4.35 -11.67
C THR A 135 -20.24 -5.22 -10.89
N VAL A 136 -20.53 -6.51 -10.81
CA VAL A 136 -19.59 -7.51 -10.27
C VAL A 136 -18.95 -8.25 -11.43
N TRP A 137 -17.65 -8.03 -11.59
CA TRP A 137 -16.82 -8.62 -12.63
C TRP A 137 -16.05 -9.81 -12.07
N TYR A 138 -15.88 -10.85 -12.87
CA TYR A 138 -14.98 -11.93 -12.51
C TYR A 138 -14.34 -12.61 -13.72
N ARG A 139 -13.11 -13.12 -13.52
CA ARG A 139 -12.49 -14.07 -14.44
C ARG A 139 -11.48 -14.96 -13.77
N GLU A 140 -11.35 -16.13 -14.35
CA GLU A 140 -10.18 -16.98 -14.20
C GLU A 140 -9.15 -16.63 -15.29
N SER A 141 -7.86 -16.59 -14.98
CA SER A 141 -6.84 -16.26 -15.97
C SER A 141 -5.46 -16.89 -15.68
N ARG A 142 -4.71 -17.10 -16.77
CA ARG A 142 -3.27 -17.40 -16.79
C ARG A 142 -2.52 -16.44 -17.71
N ASP A 143 -3.09 -15.25 -17.92
CA ASP A 143 -2.46 -14.22 -18.72
C ASP A 143 -1.08 -13.84 -18.15
N PRO A 144 0.01 -13.85 -18.95
CA PRO A 144 1.36 -13.60 -18.45
C PRO A 144 1.54 -12.26 -17.74
N GLN A 145 0.84 -11.20 -18.16
CA GLN A 145 0.97 -9.89 -17.51
C GLN A 145 0.30 -9.89 -16.14
N LEU A 146 -0.86 -10.53 -16.05
CA LEU A 146 -1.59 -10.68 -14.78
C LEU A 146 -0.83 -11.56 -13.78
N LEU A 147 -0.24 -12.66 -14.26
CA LEU A 147 0.62 -13.53 -13.45
C LEU A 147 1.89 -12.80 -12.99
N ALA A 148 2.51 -11.99 -13.85
CA ALA A 148 3.66 -11.17 -13.48
C ALA A 148 3.30 -10.15 -12.38
N LYS A 149 2.14 -9.48 -12.50
CA LYS A 149 1.64 -8.56 -11.46
C LYS A 149 1.45 -9.29 -10.13
N ALA A 150 0.71 -10.41 -10.10
CA ALA A 150 0.50 -11.20 -8.89
C ALA A 150 1.81 -11.72 -8.28
N THR A 151 2.74 -12.14 -9.13
CA THR A 151 4.07 -12.58 -8.70
C THR A 151 4.82 -11.44 -8.00
N ASN A 152 4.79 -10.23 -8.54
CA ASN A 152 5.49 -9.08 -7.96
C ASN A 152 4.88 -8.64 -6.63
N GLU A 153 3.55 -8.62 -6.53
CA GLU A 153 2.84 -8.28 -5.27
C GLU A 153 3.23 -9.26 -4.14
N ILE A 154 3.29 -10.56 -4.41
CA ILE A 154 3.64 -11.57 -3.40
C ILE A 154 5.16 -11.59 -3.13
N ARG A 155 6.00 -11.37 -4.14
CA ARG A 155 7.46 -11.27 -3.98
C ARG A 155 7.92 -10.03 -3.22
N ALA A 156 7.07 -9.02 -3.07
CA ALA A 156 7.33 -7.90 -2.17
C ALA A 156 7.60 -8.39 -0.74
N PHE A 157 7.05 -9.56 -0.40
CA PHE A 157 7.37 -10.30 0.81
C PHE A 157 8.42 -11.36 0.53
N SER A 158 9.62 -11.03 0.91
CA SER A 158 10.42 -11.89 1.75
C SER A 158 10.45 -13.40 1.56
N ALA A 159 9.66 -14.09 2.40
CA ALA A 159 9.55 -15.53 2.48
C ALA A 159 9.14 -16.13 1.14
N TYR A 160 8.63 -15.30 0.23
CA TYR A 160 8.08 -15.65 -1.06
C TYR A 160 8.89 -15.05 -2.23
N ARG A 161 10.17 -14.68 -2.05
CA ARG A 161 11.06 -14.21 -3.14
C ARG A 161 11.09 -15.13 -4.36
N ASN A 162 10.96 -16.44 -4.14
CA ASN A 162 10.95 -17.45 -5.21
C ASN A 162 9.54 -17.81 -5.70
N PHE A 163 8.50 -17.18 -5.15
CA PHE A 163 7.12 -17.41 -5.57
C PHE A 163 6.94 -17.09 -7.05
N GLN A 164 6.10 -17.85 -7.74
CA GLN A 164 5.74 -17.56 -9.12
C GLN A 164 4.27 -17.89 -9.30
N ALA A 165 3.46 -16.90 -9.65
CA ALA A 165 2.05 -17.12 -9.93
C ALA A 165 1.91 -17.98 -11.19
N TYR A 166 1.08 -19.00 -11.10
CA TYR A 166 0.71 -19.89 -12.20
C TYR A 166 -0.73 -19.67 -12.65
N TRP A 167 -1.57 -19.21 -11.71
CA TRP A 167 -2.99 -19.06 -11.91
C TRP A 167 -3.52 -17.95 -11.03
N VAL A 168 -4.49 -17.20 -11.56
CA VAL A 168 -5.20 -16.17 -10.82
C VAL A 168 -6.70 -16.21 -11.09
N PHE A 169 -7.49 -15.83 -10.09
CA PHE A 169 -8.90 -15.51 -10.24
C PHE A 169 -9.16 -14.11 -9.69
N VAL A 170 -9.74 -13.25 -10.51
CA VAL A 170 -10.05 -11.86 -10.15
C VAL A 170 -11.55 -11.73 -10.00
N ALA A 171 -12.01 -11.19 -8.88
CA ALA A 171 -13.39 -10.75 -8.67
C ALA A 171 -13.40 -9.30 -8.19
N THR A 172 -14.15 -8.44 -8.88
CA THR A 172 -14.25 -7.00 -8.56
C THR A 172 -15.71 -6.62 -8.40
N TRP A 173 -16.05 -6.00 -7.27
CA TRP A 173 -17.32 -5.33 -7.04
C TRP A 173 -17.08 -3.85 -7.32
N ASP A 174 -17.50 -3.41 -8.50
CA ASP A 174 -17.23 -2.06 -9.00
C ASP A 174 -18.45 -1.17 -8.87
N GLU A 175 -18.29 -0.07 -8.13
CA GLU A 175 -19.32 0.94 -7.86
C GLU A 175 -20.65 0.35 -7.39
N VAL A 176 -20.60 -0.66 -6.53
CA VAL A 176 -21.80 -1.35 -6.04
C VAL A 176 -22.53 -0.52 -4.99
N GLY A 177 -23.87 -0.46 -5.10
CA GLY A 177 -24.76 0.15 -4.11
C GLY A 177 -25.24 -0.86 -3.07
N PHE A 178 -26.04 -0.39 -2.12
CA PHE A 178 -26.63 -1.21 -1.05
C PHE A 178 -28.15 -1.35 -1.20
N PHE A 179 -28.68 -2.46 -0.70
CA PHE A 179 -30.12 -2.71 -0.71
C PHE A 179 -30.92 -1.65 0.05
N GLY A 180 -32.02 -1.22 -0.54
CA GLY A 180 -32.94 -0.25 0.06
C GLY A 180 -32.37 1.17 0.17
N ALA A 181 -31.36 1.50 -0.63
CA ALA A 181 -30.87 2.86 -0.80
C ALA A 181 -31.95 3.78 -1.38
N SER A 182 -32.04 5.01 -0.87
CA SER A 182 -32.95 6.05 -1.35
C SER A 182 -32.26 7.41 -1.37
N GLU A 183 -32.66 8.29 -2.30
CA GLU A 183 -32.14 9.66 -2.42
C GLU A 183 -30.60 9.69 -2.41
N ASP A 184 -29.97 10.37 -1.44
CA ASP A 184 -28.51 10.46 -1.29
C ASP A 184 -27.81 9.10 -1.18
N GLY A 185 -28.52 8.08 -0.66
CA GLY A 185 -28.02 6.72 -0.57
C GLY A 185 -27.75 6.08 -1.94
N LEU A 186 -28.52 6.46 -2.97
CA LEU A 186 -28.33 5.96 -4.34
C LEU A 186 -26.98 6.39 -4.94
N ASN A 187 -26.38 7.45 -4.40
CA ASN A 187 -25.08 7.99 -4.82
C ASN A 187 -23.90 7.35 -4.07
N LYS A 188 -24.13 6.57 -3.01
CA LYS A 188 -23.07 5.87 -2.27
C LYS A 188 -22.64 4.62 -3.02
N LYS A 189 -21.32 4.45 -3.19
CA LYS A 189 -20.74 3.36 -3.97
C LYS A 189 -19.54 2.77 -3.28
N ASN A 190 -19.45 1.44 -3.28
CA ASN A 190 -18.26 0.73 -2.85
C ASN A 190 -17.54 0.16 -4.08
N THR A 191 -16.20 0.23 -4.10
CA THR A 191 -15.36 -0.42 -5.10
C THR A 191 -14.24 -1.19 -4.41
N PHE A 192 -14.26 -2.51 -4.55
CA PHE A 192 -13.29 -3.42 -3.94
C PHE A 192 -13.06 -4.66 -4.81
N GLN A 193 -11.93 -5.35 -4.58
CA GLN A 193 -11.49 -6.48 -5.40
C GLN A 193 -10.84 -7.56 -4.55
N ALA A 194 -11.06 -8.82 -4.94
CA ALA A 194 -10.30 -9.98 -4.49
C ALA A 194 -9.59 -10.65 -5.65
N VAL A 195 -8.32 -11.00 -5.42
CA VAL A 195 -7.50 -11.74 -6.37
C VAL A 195 -6.95 -12.98 -5.69
N LEU A 196 -7.45 -14.14 -6.09
CA LEU A 196 -6.91 -15.43 -5.68
C LEU A 196 -5.70 -15.75 -6.54
N VAL A 197 -4.60 -16.19 -5.92
CA VAL A 197 -3.35 -16.50 -6.62
C VAL A 197 -2.87 -17.88 -6.20
N LEU A 198 -2.49 -18.71 -7.17
CA LEU A 198 -1.89 -20.02 -6.94
C LEU A 198 -0.51 -20.09 -7.59
N ASP A 199 0.45 -20.67 -6.88
CA ASP A 199 1.83 -20.80 -7.34
C ASP A 199 2.03 -21.94 -8.36
N THR A 200 3.20 -21.98 -9.01
CA THR A 200 3.58 -23.02 -9.98
C THR A 200 3.71 -24.42 -9.39
N THR A 201 3.90 -24.57 -8.08
CA THR A 201 3.90 -25.88 -7.42
C THR A 201 2.49 -26.38 -7.10
N GLY A 202 1.48 -25.50 -7.17
CA GLY A 202 0.10 -25.78 -6.81
C GLY A 202 -0.10 -26.00 -5.31
N LYS A 203 0.79 -25.47 -4.46
CA LYS A 203 0.77 -25.67 -3.00
C LYS A 203 0.51 -24.39 -2.24
N LEU A 204 1.06 -23.26 -2.69
CA LEU A 204 0.90 -21.98 -2.03
C LEU A 204 -0.23 -21.21 -2.69
N SER A 205 -1.19 -20.77 -1.87
CA SER A 205 -2.27 -19.91 -2.32
C SER A 205 -2.36 -18.65 -1.49
N PHE A 206 -2.70 -17.56 -2.16
CA PHE A 206 -2.84 -16.24 -1.58
C PHE A 206 -4.15 -15.61 -2.01
N VAL A 207 -4.60 -14.66 -1.22
CA VAL A 207 -5.62 -13.68 -1.61
C VAL A 207 -5.06 -12.27 -1.45
N ILE A 208 -5.24 -11.45 -2.47
CA ILE A 208 -4.98 -10.01 -2.46
C ILE A 208 -6.34 -9.31 -2.42
N LEU A 209 -6.58 -8.45 -1.44
CA LEU A 209 -7.77 -7.63 -1.32
C LEU A 209 -7.39 -6.17 -1.57
N ASN A 210 -8.12 -5.50 -2.47
CA ASN A 210 -7.92 -4.08 -2.77
C ASN A 210 -9.23 -3.31 -2.51
N TYR A 211 -9.14 -2.15 -1.84
CA TYR A 211 -10.26 -1.28 -1.48
C TYR A 211 -9.98 0.13 -1.98
N ALA A 212 -10.69 0.55 -3.02
CA ALA A 212 -10.53 1.89 -3.61
C ALA A 212 -11.48 2.90 -2.97
N LYS A 213 -12.69 2.46 -2.60
CA LYS A 213 -13.74 3.33 -2.09
C LYS A 213 -14.73 2.51 -1.27
N ILE A 214 -14.99 2.92 -0.03
CA ILE A 214 -16.03 2.34 0.83
C ILE A 214 -16.79 3.52 1.46
N GLU A 215 -18.03 3.74 1.01
CA GLU A 215 -18.87 4.88 1.41
C GLU A 215 -20.10 4.47 2.24
N TRP A 216 -20.41 3.19 2.24
CA TRP A 216 -21.53 2.60 2.98
C TRP A 216 -21.09 1.28 3.62
N THR A 217 -21.70 0.92 4.75
CA THR A 217 -21.40 -0.30 5.52
C THR A 217 -22.53 -1.30 5.57
N THR A 218 -23.77 -0.86 5.37
CA THR A 218 -24.95 -1.62 5.75
C THR A 218 -26.15 -1.33 4.85
N GLY A 219 -26.79 -2.36 4.32
CA GLY A 219 -28.07 -2.26 3.62
C GLY A 219 -29.26 -2.08 4.57
N SER A 220 -30.39 -1.61 4.03
CA SER A 220 -31.60 -1.31 4.83
C SER A 220 -32.19 -2.54 5.50
N ASN A 221 -32.13 -3.73 4.89
CA ASN A 221 -32.58 -4.97 5.51
C ASN A 221 -31.64 -5.43 6.64
N SER A 222 -30.41 -4.91 6.69
CA SER A 222 -29.45 -5.09 7.78
C SER A 222 -29.50 -3.94 8.79
N LEU A 223 -30.62 -3.21 8.86
CA LEU A 223 -30.88 -2.08 9.76
C LEU A 223 -30.04 -0.82 9.45
N GLY A 224 -29.48 -0.73 8.24
CA GLY A 224 -28.80 0.46 7.74
C GLY A 224 -29.77 1.60 7.42
N HIS A 225 -29.28 2.83 7.50
CA HIS A 225 -30.07 4.01 7.14
C HIS A 225 -30.11 4.24 5.63
N SER A 226 -31.30 4.34 5.03
CA SER A 226 -31.47 4.33 3.56
C SER A 226 -30.79 5.50 2.82
N LEU A 227 -30.54 6.63 3.48
CA LEU A 227 -29.87 7.80 2.88
C LEU A 227 -28.33 7.74 2.96
N THR A 228 -27.76 6.91 3.85
CA THR A 228 -26.32 6.92 4.12
C THR A 228 -25.67 5.54 3.98
N GLY A 229 -26.44 4.46 4.10
CA GLY A 229 -25.94 3.10 4.14
C GLY A 229 -25.09 2.81 5.38
N LEU A 230 -25.32 3.52 6.48
CA LEU A 230 -24.58 3.39 7.74
C LEU A 230 -25.50 2.98 8.90
N GLY A 231 -24.90 2.46 9.97
CA GLY A 231 -25.63 1.94 11.14
C GLY A 231 -25.97 0.46 10.99
N GLY A 232 -26.86 -0.06 11.85
CA GLY A 232 -27.32 -1.46 11.76
C GLY A 232 -26.22 -2.49 11.99
N ASN A 233 -26.26 -3.58 11.20
CA ASN A 233 -25.29 -4.69 11.19
C ASN A 233 -24.29 -4.50 10.04
N PRO A 234 -23.09 -3.96 10.31
CA PRO A 234 -22.12 -3.61 9.27
C PRO A 234 -21.55 -4.82 8.55
N ALA A 235 -20.93 -4.55 7.40
CA ALA A 235 -20.28 -5.55 6.57
C ALA A 235 -19.27 -6.41 7.33
N GLN A 236 -19.22 -7.70 6.99
CA GLN A 236 -18.20 -8.63 7.47
C GLN A 236 -17.05 -8.73 6.45
N ALA A 237 -15.83 -8.97 6.92
CA ALA A 237 -14.66 -9.11 6.07
C ALA A 237 -13.66 -10.10 6.67
N GLY A 238 -13.23 -11.09 5.89
CA GLY A 238 -12.35 -12.14 6.34
C GLY A 238 -12.58 -13.48 5.64
N PHE A 239 -12.27 -14.57 6.34
CA PHE A 239 -12.20 -15.92 5.80
C PHE A 239 -12.83 -16.92 6.77
N ASN A 240 -13.64 -17.85 6.25
CA ASN A 240 -14.24 -18.92 7.04
C ASN A 240 -13.92 -20.27 6.39
N ALA A 241 -13.46 -21.25 7.17
CA ALA A 241 -13.07 -22.56 6.66
C ALA A 241 -14.24 -23.48 6.33
N GLY A 242 -15.46 -23.15 6.79
CA GLY A 242 -16.63 -24.00 6.65
C GLY A 242 -16.63 -25.21 7.58
N ASP A 243 -15.85 -25.20 8.65
CA ASP A 243 -15.77 -26.29 9.63
C ASP A 243 -16.22 -25.90 11.04
N THR A 244 -16.84 -24.72 11.19
CA THR A 244 -17.33 -24.11 12.45
C THR A 244 -16.24 -23.77 13.48
N VAL A 245 -14.96 -23.91 13.13
CA VAL A 245 -13.84 -23.73 14.06
C VAL A 245 -12.85 -22.72 13.51
N HIS A 246 -12.36 -22.91 12.29
CA HIS A 246 -11.29 -22.08 11.73
C HIS A 246 -11.88 -20.93 10.91
N PHE A 247 -11.44 -19.73 11.25
CA PHE A 247 -11.78 -18.50 10.57
C PHE A 247 -10.69 -17.45 10.82
N PHE A 248 -10.76 -16.35 10.09
CA PHE A 248 -9.96 -15.15 10.32
C PHE A 248 -10.82 -13.94 9.99
N GLU A 249 -10.86 -12.98 10.90
CA GLU A 249 -11.63 -11.74 10.74
C GLU A 249 -10.65 -10.57 10.57
N ILE A 250 -10.90 -9.73 9.56
CA ILE A 250 -10.11 -8.51 9.34
C ILE A 250 -10.50 -7.48 10.41
N GLU A 251 -9.51 -6.75 10.92
CA GLU A 251 -9.75 -5.75 11.97
C GLU A 251 -10.84 -4.75 11.56
N GLY A 252 -11.83 -4.58 12.45
CA GLY A 252 -12.96 -3.65 12.27
C GLY A 252 -14.15 -4.23 11.51
N ALA A 253 -14.04 -5.43 10.94
CA ALA A 253 -15.14 -6.12 10.31
C ALA A 253 -16.29 -6.43 11.32
N GLY A 254 -17.52 -6.52 10.83
CA GLY A 254 -18.72 -6.64 11.67
C GLY A 254 -19.05 -5.39 12.49
N THR A 255 -18.26 -4.31 12.37
CA THR A 255 -18.46 -3.04 13.09
C THR A 255 -18.46 -1.84 12.14
N SER A 256 -18.83 -0.66 12.63
CA SER A 256 -18.79 0.58 11.84
C SER A 256 -17.38 0.91 11.34
N SER A 257 -16.34 0.36 11.96
CA SER A 257 -14.94 0.57 11.57
C SER A 257 -14.57 -0.11 10.25
N VAL A 258 -15.40 -1.01 9.72
CA VAL A 258 -15.20 -1.65 8.40
C VAL A 258 -15.12 -0.64 7.25
N ILE A 259 -15.64 0.57 7.44
CA ILE A 259 -15.49 1.68 6.47
C ILE A 259 -14.02 2.09 6.27
N ASN A 260 -13.15 1.82 7.25
CA ASN A 260 -11.74 2.20 7.23
C ASN A 260 -10.85 1.21 6.45
N LEU A 261 -11.41 0.18 5.82
CA LEU A 261 -10.64 -0.79 5.01
C LEU A 261 -9.83 -0.14 3.87
N THR A 262 -10.22 1.06 3.45
CA THR A 262 -9.47 1.89 2.48
C THR A 262 -8.21 2.55 3.06
N ALA A 263 -8.16 2.71 4.38
CA ALA A 263 -7.06 3.35 5.12
C ALA A 263 -6.17 2.34 5.85
N THR A 264 -6.70 1.17 6.21
CA THR A 264 -5.95 0.11 6.92
C THR A 264 -5.33 -0.91 5.97
N SER A 265 -4.32 -1.65 6.45
CA SER A 265 -3.55 -2.63 5.68
C SER A 265 -2.72 -3.53 6.59
N ASN A 266 -2.45 -4.78 6.17
CA ASN A 266 -1.46 -5.66 6.81
C ASN A 266 -0.07 -5.62 6.13
N MET A 267 0.10 -4.81 5.10
CA MET A 267 1.34 -4.71 4.32
C MET A 267 1.84 -3.28 4.14
N GLY A 268 1.19 -2.32 4.80
CA GLY A 268 1.59 -0.92 4.81
C GLY A 268 1.21 -0.13 3.57
N ILE A 269 0.30 -0.65 2.74
CA ILE A 269 -0.29 0.08 1.61
C ILE A 269 -1.78 0.27 1.90
N PRO A 270 -2.23 1.49 2.25
CA PRO A 270 -3.63 1.77 2.55
C PRO A 270 -4.60 1.19 1.51
N GLY A 271 -5.56 0.38 1.98
CA GLY A 271 -6.54 -0.25 1.10
C GLY A 271 -6.06 -1.53 0.42
N LYS A 272 -4.84 -2.03 0.69
CA LYS A 272 -4.35 -3.30 0.17
C LYS A 272 -4.04 -4.28 1.30
N TRP A 273 -4.51 -5.51 1.15
CA TRP A 273 -4.28 -6.59 2.09
C TRP A 273 -3.85 -7.85 1.35
N ILE A 274 -2.90 -8.61 1.89
CA ILE A 274 -2.46 -9.88 1.29
C ILE A 274 -2.38 -10.94 2.38
N PHE A 275 -2.98 -12.11 2.15
CA PHE A 275 -2.95 -13.23 3.09
C PHE A 275 -2.53 -14.51 2.39
N ARG A 276 -1.77 -15.36 3.08
CA ARG A 276 -1.54 -16.74 2.67
C ARG A 276 -2.65 -17.63 3.25
N ILE A 277 -3.24 -18.46 2.40
CA ILE A 277 -4.53 -19.13 2.71
C ILE A 277 -4.55 -20.65 2.44
N ASP A 278 -3.43 -21.26 2.05
CA ASP A 278 -3.37 -22.71 1.78
C ASP A 278 -3.38 -23.60 3.03
N SER A 279 -2.87 -23.10 4.16
CA SER A 279 -2.77 -23.84 5.44
C SER A 279 -4.10 -23.94 6.17
N SER A 280 -4.16 -24.74 7.25
CA SER A 280 -5.31 -24.84 8.15
C SER A 280 -5.62 -23.53 8.91
N GLU A 281 -4.68 -22.59 8.94
CA GLU A 281 -4.86 -21.25 9.50
C GLU A 281 -4.45 -20.22 8.45
N ILE A 282 -5.08 -19.05 8.50
CA ILE A 282 -4.72 -17.90 7.66
C ILE A 282 -3.45 -17.28 8.23
N GLN A 283 -2.46 -17.09 7.37
CA GLN A 283 -1.19 -16.47 7.76
C GLN A 283 -1.17 -15.04 7.24
N ASP A 284 -1.01 -14.11 8.17
CA ASP A 284 -0.58 -12.76 7.83
C ASP A 284 0.83 -12.85 7.20
N VAL A 285 1.06 -12.09 6.15
CA VAL A 285 2.34 -12.06 5.46
C VAL A 285 3.40 -11.32 6.29
N CYS A 286 2.96 -10.61 7.34
CA CYS A 286 3.78 -9.96 8.35
C CYS A 286 3.71 -10.70 9.72
N SER A 287 4.53 -11.73 9.93
CA SER A 287 4.72 -12.36 11.27
C SER A 287 5.96 -11.77 11.96
N GLN A 288 5.82 -11.23 13.17
CA GLN A 288 6.93 -10.62 13.94
C GLN A 288 8.03 -11.61 14.40
N SER A 289 7.92 -12.90 14.05
CA SER A 289 8.75 -13.97 14.62
C SER A 289 9.82 -14.53 13.69
N GLU A 290 9.81 -14.18 12.40
CA GLU A 290 10.77 -14.68 11.42
C GLU A 290 11.34 -13.53 10.60
N SER A 291 12.57 -13.71 10.10
CA SER A 291 13.23 -12.71 9.26
C SER A 291 12.32 -12.28 8.10
N SER A 292 11.93 -11.02 8.11
CA SER A 292 11.12 -10.38 7.08
C SER A 292 12.03 -9.69 6.07
N LEU A 293 11.54 -9.49 4.86
CA LEU A 293 12.24 -8.78 3.81
C LEU A 293 11.39 -7.62 3.41
N VAL A 294 12.08 -6.51 3.20
CA VAL A 294 11.51 -5.20 2.96
C VAL A 294 11.70 -4.84 1.50
N SER A 295 10.82 -4.00 0.99
CA SER A 295 11.00 -3.37 -0.32
C SER A 295 11.39 -1.91 -0.17
N PHE A 296 12.20 -1.42 -1.10
CA PHE A 296 12.63 -0.03 -1.15
C PHE A 296 11.92 0.70 -2.29
N GLN A 297 11.42 1.89 -2.00
CA GLN A 297 10.84 2.78 -2.98
C GLN A 297 11.53 4.16 -2.91
N PRO A 298 12.22 4.60 -3.98
CA PRO A 298 12.53 3.83 -5.19
C PRO A 298 13.42 2.60 -4.92
N ALA A 299 13.40 1.62 -5.83
CA ALA A 299 14.19 0.37 -5.71
C ALA A 299 15.70 0.56 -6.03
N PHE A 300 16.13 1.81 -6.23
CA PHE A 300 17.52 2.18 -6.49
C PHE A 300 17.85 3.53 -5.85
N THR A 301 19.13 3.80 -5.60
CA THR A 301 19.63 5.12 -5.16
C THR A 301 21.03 5.41 -5.72
N SER A 302 21.48 6.66 -5.63
CA SER A 302 22.84 7.07 -5.99
C SER A 302 23.85 6.65 -4.93
N MET A 303 25.06 6.30 -5.36
CA MET A 303 26.19 6.01 -4.46
C MET A 303 26.61 7.19 -3.56
N LEU A 304 26.23 8.43 -3.87
CA LEU A 304 26.51 9.59 -2.99
C LEU A 304 25.42 9.83 -1.91
N SER A 305 24.43 8.94 -1.85
CA SER A 305 23.08 9.12 -1.29
C SER A 305 22.84 10.29 -0.31
N ALA A 306 21.99 11.22 -0.75
CA ALA A 306 21.22 12.16 0.06
C ALA A 306 19.69 12.04 -0.17
N ASP A 307 19.29 11.09 -1.01
CA ASP A 307 17.88 10.84 -1.37
C ASP A 307 17.19 9.99 -0.29
N ALA A 308 15.93 10.31 0.00
CA ALA A 308 15.11 9.52 0.91
C ALA A 308 14.59 8.26 0.20
N ILE A 309 14.81 7.10 0.82
CA ILE A 309 14.17 5.84 0.40
C ILE A 309 13.06 5.48 1.38
N THR A 310 11.92 5.02 0.85
CA THR A 310 10.84 4.49 1.66
C THR A 310 11.01 2.98 1.76
N VAL A 311 10.92 2.45 2.97
CA VAL A 311 11.01 1.03 3.29
C VAL A 311 9.61 0.54 3.62
N ASN A 312 9.11 -0.42 2.87
CA ASN A 312 7.81 -1.03 3.09
C ASN A 312 7.97 -2.47 3.60
N GLY A 313 6.93 -3.01 4.24
CA GLY A 313 6.93 -4.36 4.79
C GLY A 313 7.68 -4.48 6.12
N LEU A 314 7.84 -3.37 6.85
CA LEU A 314 8.36 -3.39 8.21
C LEU A 314 7.19 -3.61 9.19
N CYS A 315 7.25 -4.63 10.03
CA CYS A 315 6.18 -4.88 11.01
C CYS A 315 6.39 -3.96 12.23
N LEU A 316 5.95 -2.70 12.12
CA LEU A 316 6.21 -1.64 13.10
C LEU A 316 5.04 -1.51 14.10
N ASP A 317 5.30 -1.71 15.40
CA ASP A 317 4.39 -1.24 16.45
C ASP A 317 4.66 0.27 16.67
N THR A 318 3.59 1.08 16.65
CA THR A 318 3.60 2.56 16.83
C THR A 318 4.31 3.05 18.12
N LYS A 319 4.74 2.14 18.99
CA LYS A 319 5.48 2.40 20.22
C LYS A 319 7.01 2.27 20.13
N VAL A 320 7.60 1.94 18.98
CA VAL A 320 9.06 1.71 18.87
C VAL A 320 9.84 2.97 18.40
N PRO A 321 10.95 3.38 19.05
CA PRO A 321 11.53 4.72 18.87
C PRO A 321 12.71 4.83 17.88
N SER A 322 13.23 3.73 17.30
CA SER A 322 14.36 3.80 16.34
C SER A 322 14.41 2.59 15.39
N ILE A 323 14.77 2.84 14.14
CA ILE A 323 15.04 1.82 13.12
C ILE A 323 16.50 2.00 12.70
N GLU A 324 17.30 0.95 12.90
CA GLU A 324 18.72 0.97 12.51
C GLU A 324 18.92 0.13 11.25
N GLY A 325 19.76 0.63 10.34
CA GLY A 325 20.15 -0.08 9.13
C GLY A 325 21.65 -0.39 9.12
N GLN A 326 21.98 -1.54 8.54
CA GLN A 326 23.34 -1.95 8.25
C GLN A 326 23.45 -2.29 6.76
N LEU A 327 24.45 -1.69 6.14
CA LEU A 327 24.87 -1.98 4.78
C LEU A 327 26.33 -2.40 4.78
N GLU A 328 26.66 -3.41 3.98
CA GLU A 328 28.04 -3.78 3.70
C GLU A 328 28.77 -2.63 2.99
N GLY A 329 29.91 -2.18 3.53
CA GLY A 329 30.73 -1.11 2.93
C GLY A 329 30.34 0.33 3.25
N ALA A 330 29.28 0.58 4.04
CA ALA A 330 28.90 1.93 4.46
C ALA A 330 29.78 2.47 5.62
N THR A 331 30.24 3.71 5.51
CA THR A 331 30.89 4.46 6.60
C THR A 331 29.96 5.57 7.10
N GLY A 332 29.30 5.39 8.26
CA GLY A 332 28.36 6.38 8.80
C GLY A 332 27.52 5.87 9.98
N PRO A 333 26.65 6.72 10.57
CA PRO A 333 25.75 6.31 11.65
C PRO A 333 24.73 5.26 11.19
N ARG A 334 24.34 4.34 12.09
CA ARG A 334 23.41 3.22 11.82
C ARG A 334 21.94 3.59 11.99
N GLU A 335 21.64 4.72 12.63
CA GLU A 335 20.28 5.27 12.73
C GLU A 335 19.96 6.03 11.44
N LEU A 336 19.34 5.33 10.49
CA LEU A 336 19.13 5.84 9.13
C LEU A 336 17.67 6.23 8.89
N CYS A 337 16.76 5.80 9.75
CA CYS A 337 15.35 5.66 9.39
C CYS A 337 14.41 6.29 10.44
N CYS A 338 13.42 7.01 9.94
CA CYS A 338 12.29 7.52 10.72
C CYS A 338 11.03 6.73 10.38
N PHE A 339 10.29 6.30 11.40
CA PHE A 339 8.96 5.70 11.22
C PHE A 339 8.04 6.66 10.46
N LEU A 340 7.32 6.12 9.49
CA LEU A 340 6.16 6.74 8.85
C LEU A 340 4.92 5.94 9.26
N GLU A 341 3.73 6.47 9.03
CA GLU A 341 2.48 5.71 9.23
C GLU A 341 2.48 4.41 8.38
N ASP A 342 1.63 3.45 8.74
CA ASP A 342 1.39 2.22 7.97
C ASP A 342 2.60 1.29 7.77
N ASN A 343 3.31 0.89 8.85
CA ASN A 343 4.36 -0.14 8.72
C ASN A 343 5.48 0.22 7.71
N SER A 344 5.67 1.51 7.48
CA SER A 344 6.67 2.05 6.57
C SER A 344 7.68 2.92 7.30
N ALA A 345 8.87 3.05 6.74
CA ALA A 345 9.91 3.92 7.29
C ALA A 345 10.63 4.69 6.20
N ARG A 346 10.99 5.94 6.46
CA ARG A 346 11.82 6.74 5.58
C ARG A 346 13.25 6.68 6.02
N CYS A 347 14.13 6.19 5.17
CA CYS A 347 15.56 6.07 5.46
C CYS A 347 16.41 7.00 4.59
N TYR A 348 17.49 7.52 5.15
CA TYR A 348 18.54 8.26 4.46
C TYR A 348 19.81 7.44 4.55
N LEU A 349 20.34 6.96 3.42
CA LEU A 349 21.56 6.17 3.40
C LEU A 349 22.80 7.08 3.47
N PRO A 350 23.91 6.64 4.10
CA PRO A 350 25.17 7.35 4.04
C PRO A 350 25.83 7.13 2.66
N PRO A 351 26.78 7.98 2.24
CA PRO A 351 27.54 7.75 1.02
C PRO A 351 28.19 6.37 0.96
N LEU A 352 28.12 5.73 -0.20
CA LEU A 352 28.52 4.36 -0.45
C LEU A 352 29.65 4.31 -1.48
N VAL A 353 30.61 3.41 -1.26
CA VAL A 353 31.82 3.27 -2.09
C VAL A 353 31.71 2.11 -3.09
N LEU A 354 30.49 1.67 -3.39
CA LEU A 354 30.18 0.49 -4.20
C LEU A 354 28.93 0.73 -5.06
N THR A 355 28.81 -0.03 -6.14
CA THR A 355 27.67 0.01 -7.07
C THR A 355 27.17 -1.41 -7.34
N GLY A 356 25.92 -1.52 -7.80
CA GLY A 356 25.22 -2.80 -8.00
C GLY A 356 24.20 -3.09 -6.90
N PHE A 357 23.64 -4.29 -6.90
CA PHE A 357 22.66 -4.70 -5.90
C PHE A 357 23.31 -4.99 -4.56
N VAL A 358 22.75 -4.42 -3.50
CA VAL A 358 23.28 -4.54 -2.14
C VAL A 358 22.17 -4.93 -1.18
N ASN A 359 22.47 -5.87 -0.29
CA ASN A 359 21.54 -6.25 0.76
C ASN A 359 21.65 -5.29 1.95
N ILE A 360 20.57 -4.58 2.25
CA ILE A 360 20.40 -3.77 3.46
C ILE A 360 19.75 -4.65 4.51
N SER A 361 20.32 -4.72 5.71
CA SER A 361 19.65 -5.31 6.88
C SER A 361 19.14 -4.20 7.79
N LEU A 362 17.93 -4.37 8.33
CA LEU A 362 17.32 -3.44 9.27
C LEU A 362 16.98 -4.17 10.58
N LYS A 363 17.05 -3.44 11.69
CA LYS A 363 16.52 -3.87 12.99
C LYS A 363 15.62 -2.78 13.55
N ILE A 364 14.61 -3.18 14.30
CA ILE A 364 13.62 -2.29 14.89
C ILE A 364 13.81 -2.32 16.41
N GLY A 365 14.09 -1.16 17.02
CA GLY A 365 14.35 -1.03 18.46
C GLY A 365 15.48 -1.92 18.97
N GLY A 366 15.25 -2.63 20.08
CA GLY A 366 16.20 -3.57 20.68
C GLY A 366 16.21 -4.98 20.07
N GLY A 367 15.49 -5.20 18.96
CA GLY A 367 15.39 -6.50 18.29
C GLY A 367 16.64 -6.90 17.50
N GLY A 368 16.61 -8.12 16.95
CA GLY A 368 17.64 -8.62 16.02
C GLY A 368 17.54 -7.99 14.62
N TRP A 369 18.56 -8.26 13.78
CA TRP A 369 18.58 -7.90 12.35
C TRP A 369 17.63 -8.80 11.55
N ASN A 370 16.34 -8.64 11.82
CA ASN A 370 15.29 -9.52 11.33
C ASN A 370 14.65 -8.97 10.06
N TYR A 371 15.13 -7.86 9.51
CA TYR A 371 14.62 -7.29 8.28
C TYR A 371 15.75 -7.19 7.26
N SER A 372 15.55 -7.55 6.00
CA SER A 372 16.53 -7.21 4.97
C SER A 372 15.93 -7.01 3.58
N GLY A 373 16.61 -6.34 2.67
CA GLY A 373 16.10 -6.09 1.34
C GLY A 373 17.22 -5.76 0.38
N GLU A 374 16.96 -5.90 -0.91
CA GLU A 374 17.94 -5.60 -1.95
C GLU A 374 17.67 -4.21 -2.53
N LEU A 375 18.70 -3.36 -2.56
CA LEU A 375 18.65 -2.02 -3.14
C LEU A 375 19.75 -1.89 -4.20
N GLU A 376 19.40 -1.40 -5.37
CA GLU A 376 20.38 -1.11 -6.42
C GLU A 376 21.10 0.22 -6.14
N ILE A 377 22.41 0.18 -5.93
CA ILE A 377 23.25 1.37 -5.82
C ILE A 377 23.82 1.72 -7.19
N LYS A 378 23.39 2.84 -7.76
CA LYS A 378 23.83 3.30 -9.07
C LYS A 378 25.04 4.21 -8.97
N ASN A 379 25.92 4.10 -9.96
CA ASN A 379 26.96 5.10 -10.12
C ASN A 379 26.32 6.47 -10.36
N ILE A 380 26.94 7.53 -9.87
CA ILE A 380 26.45 8.90 -10.10
C ILE A 380 26.25 9.20 -11.59
N VAL A 381 27.06 8.60 -12.48
CA VAL A 381 26.95 8.82 -13.94
C VAL A 381 25.75 8.12 -14.58
N ASP A 382 25.21 7.07 -13.94
CA ASP A 382 24.07 6.29 -14.43
C ASP A 382 22.73 6.81 -13.87
N MET A 383 22.80 7.76 -12.93
CA MET A 383 21.65 8.47 -12.39
C MET A 383 21.27 9.62 -13.34
N PRO A 384 20.00 9.75 -13.75
CA PRO A 384 19.54 10.94 -14.44
C PRO A 384 19.84 12.18 -13.58
N PRO A 385 20.58 13.17 -14.10
CA PRO A 385 20.94 14.34 -13.32
C PRO A 385 19.67 15.09 -12.92
N ALA A 386 19.46 15.26 -11.62
CA ALA A 386 18.31 15.98 -11.11
C ALA A 386 18.45 17.49 -11.27
N VAL A 387 19.69 17.97 -11.33
CA VAL A 387 20.08 19.32 -11.73
C VAL A 387 20.90 19.22 -13.02
N ILE A 388 20.46 19.92 -14.04
CA ILE A 388 20.98 19.93 -15.40
C ILE A 388 21.74 21.24 -15.63
N ARG A 389 22.88 21.16 -16.29
CA ARG A 389 23.63 22.33 -16.75
C ARG A 389 22.96 22.90 -17.99
N ASP A 390 22.60 24.17 -17.94
CA ASP A 390 22.16 24.88 -19.13
C ASP A 390 23.40 25.28 -19.92
N VAL A 391 23.42 24.93 -21.21
CA VAL A 391 24.54 25.15 -22.15
C VAL A 391 25.91 24.73 -21.56
N PRO A 392 26.15 23.42 -21.35
CA PRO A 392 27.32 22.92 -20.62
C PRO A 392 28.67 23.37 -21.20
N ASP A 393 28.75 23.62 -22.50
CA ASP A 393 29.98 24.00 -23.21
C ASP A 393 30.47 25.42 -22.84
N GLU A 394 29.63 26.25 -22.21
CA GLU A 394 29.98 27.63 -21.79
C GLU A 394 30.47 27.71 -20.33
N TRP A 395 30.48 26.57 -19.62
CA TRP A 395 30.88 26.49 -18.22
C TRP A 395 32.41 26.55 -18.06
N MET A 396 32.94 27.77 -18.05
CA MET A 396 34.35 28.06 -17.83
C MET A 396 34.57 28.78 -16.50
N THR A 397 35.73 28.58 -15.87
CA THR A 397 36.09 29.27 -14.62
C THR A 397 35.99 30.78 -14.79
N GLY A 398 35.17 31.43 -13.95
CA GLY A 398 34.95 32.88 -13.98
C GLY A 398 33.69 33.32 -14.73
N ASN A 399 33.01 32.41 -15.44
CA ASN A 399 31.73 32.71 -16.08
C ASN A 399 30.56 32.58 -15.11
N THR A 400 29.51 33.38 -15.34
CA THR A 400 28.18 33.11 -14.79
C THR A 400 27.58 31.94 -15.57
N VAL A 401 27.07 30.95 -14.85
CA VAL A 401 26.48 29.74 -15.44
C VAL A 401 25.02 29.59 -14.99
N SER A 402 24.23 28.87 -15.79
CA SER A 402 22.82 28.60 -15.49
C SER A 402 22.59 27.11 -15.32
N ILE A 403 21.73 26.75 -14.37
CA ILE A 403 21.29 25.39 -14.12
C ILE A 403 19.76 25.35 -14.11
N SER A 404 19.23 24.21 -14.53
CA SER A 404 17.81 23.89 -14.46
C SER A 404 17.60 22.58 -13.70
N TRP A 405 16.43 22.38 -13.13
CA TRP A 405 16.05 21.11 -12.48
C TRP A 405 14.60 20.77 -12.81
N LYS A 406 14.20 19.53 -12.59
CA LYS A 406 12.80 19.12 -12.81
C LYS A 406 11.89 19.73 -11.74
N TYR A 407 10.72 20.22 -12.17
CA TYR A 407 9.64 20.68 -11.29
C TYR A 407 9.27 19.55 -10.29
N GLY A 408 9.05 19.88 -9.02
CA GLY A 408 8.89 18.89 -7.95
C GLY A 408 10.17 18.35 -7.30
N PHE A 409 11.37 18.50 -7.89
CA PHE A 409 12.62 17.97 -7.32
C PHE A 409 13.18 18.81 -6.16
N LEU A 410 12.89 20.12 -6.15
CA LEU A 410 13.36 21.08 -5.15
C LEU A 410 12.17 21.83 -4.55
N GLU A 411 11.05 21.16 -4.30
CA GLU A 411 9.85 21.84 -3.76
C GLU A 411 9.75 21.77 -2.24
N TRP A 412 10.57 20.94 -1.60
CA TRP A 412 10.38 20.57 -0.19
C TRP A 412 11.52 21.00 0.74
N ALA A 413 12.62 21.57 0.22
CA ALA A 413 13.71 22.06 1.06
C ALA A 413 13.63 23.58 1.28
N THR A 414 13.87 24.00 2.53
CA THR A 414 13.90 25.42 2.92
C THR A 414 15.19 26.12 2.50
N SER A 415 16.23 25.36 2.16
CA SER A 415 17.49 25.86 1.61
C SER A 415 18.17 24.76 0.81
N TYR A 416 18.83 25.16 -0.28
CA TYR A 416 19.60 24.26 -1.14
C TYR A 416 21.08 24.58 -1.02
N SER A 417 21.90 23.56 -0.85
CA SER A 417 23.34 23.65 -1.04
C SER A 417 23.66 23.01 -2.38
N ILE A 418 24.10 23.81 -3.34
CA ILE A 418 24.55 23.31 -4.63
C ILE A 418 26.08 23.29 -4.60
N GLU A 419 26.64 22.09 -4.57
CA GLU A 419 28.08 21.90 -4.72
C GLU A 419 28.43 21.72 -6.20
N ILE A 420 29.23 22.65 -6.73
CA ILE A 420 29.79 22.54 -8.07
C ILE A 420 31.15 21.88 -7.94
N LEU A 421 31.21 20.59 -8.28
CA LEU A 421 32.46 19.84 -8.33
C LEU A 421 33.16 20.10 -9.67
N ALA A 422 34.25 20.88 -9.62
CA ALA A 422 35.14 21.08 -10.76
C ALA A 422 36.23 20.01 -10.75
N PHE A 423 36.17 19.07 -11.69
CA PHE A 423 37.26 18.12 -11.94
C PHE A 423 38.23 18.74 -12.95
N LYS A 424 39.54 18.72 -12.65
CA LYS A 424 40.60 19.15 -13.56
C LYS A 424 40.98 18.05 -14.54
#